data_AF-A0AAJ1NPK3-F1
#
_entry.id   AF-A0AAJ1NPK3-F1
#
_cell.length_a   1.000
_cell.length_b   1.000
_cell.length_c   1.000
_cell.angle_alpha   90.00
_cell.angle_beta   90.00
_cell.angle_gamma   90.00
#
_symmetry.space_group_name_H-M   'P 1'
#
loop_
_entity.id
_entity.type
_entity.pdbx_description
1 polymer ?
#
loop_
_entity_poly.entity_id
_entity_poly.type
_entity_poly.pdbx_seq_one_letter_code
_entity_poly.pdbx_strand_id
1 'polypeptide(L)'
;METTYDTRLVEDRAMRGAVLSMALCVSVLIASEFMPVSLLSPIATDLGITEGRAGQAISISGIFAVVTSLLVAGLTRRIDRRLVVTGFTVLLIASGLAVTFAPNYAFLMAGRALLGMAIGGFWSMSTAIVMRLVPEEQVPKGLAMLNAGNAVAATIAAPLGSLLGAYAGWRGAFFLVVPLGFLALVWQWLSLPPLPPCRGTRPSGKGPSDWFTGTVRIDPLFNPFDAARVQGAQVTFEPGARTAWHTHPLGQTLIVVSGRGRVQREGGPLEEIRPGDVVWFAPGEKHWHGASPETAMTHIALQEVKDGKVVDWLEHVSDADYGA
;
A
#
# COMPACT_ATOMS: atom_id res chain seq x y z
N MET A 1 7.30 34.05 1.82
CA MET A 1 7.64 33.16 0.69
C MET A 1 7.06 31.80 1.03
N GLU A 2 5.80 31.60 0.66
CA GLU A 2 5.10 30.33 0.81
C GLU A 2 5.59 29.40 -0.31
N THR A 3 6.11 28.24 0.06
CA THR A 3 6.32 27.15 -0.88
C THR A 3 4.96 26.58 -1.26
N THR A 4 4.79 26.14 -2.51
CA THR A 4 3.54 25.59 -3.10
C THR A 4 3.03 24.29 -2.43
N TYR A 5 3.61 23.90 -1.29
CA TYR A 5 3.16 22.82 -0.43
C TYR A 5 2.51 23.42 0.81
N ASP A 6 1.26 23.85 0.68
CA ASP A 6 0.43 24.03 1.86
C ASP A 6 0.10 22.65 2.45
N THR A 7 0.94 22.18 3.37
CA THR A 7 0.75 20.93 4.12
C THR A 7 -0.40 21.01 5.12
N ARG A 8 -1.11 22.14 5.23
CA ARG A 8 -2.18 22.35 6.22
C ARG A 8 -3.59 22.14 5.66
N LEU A 9 -3.79 22.13 4.34
CA LEU A 9 -5.14 22.18 3.76
C LEU A 9 -5.80 20.82 3.49
N VAL A 10 -5.06 19.70 3.57
CA VAL A 10 -5.64 18.35 3.39
C VAL A 10 -5.21 17.42 4.54
N GLU A 11 -6.15 17.20 5.47
CA GLU A 11 -6.40 15.93 6.19
C GLU A 11 -5.90 15.62 7.63
N ASP A 12 -5.74 16.59 8.54
CA ASP A 12 -5.55 16.25 9.98
C ASP A 12 -6.73 15.42 10.57
N ARG A 13 -7.97 15.60 10.07
CA ARG A 13 -9.13 14.79 10.50
C ARG A 13 -9.20 13.40 9.86
N ALA A 14 -8.97 13.28 8.55
CA ALA A 14 -9.07 11.99 7.86
C ALA A 14 -7.92 11.06 8.25
N MET A 15 -6.70 11.60 8.40
CA MET A 15 -5.53 10.86 8.87
C MET A 15 -5.70 10.38 10.31
N ARG A 16 -6.26 11.21 11.20
CA ARG A 16 -6.66 10.76 12.56
C ARG A 16 -7.72 9.68 12.52
N GLY A 17 -8.72 9.81 11.64
CA GLY A 17 -9.77 8.81 11.43
C GLY A 17 -9.19 7.45 11.01
N ALA A 18 -8.23 7.45 10.08
CA ALA A 18 -7.55 6.24 9.63
C ALA A 18 -6.77 5.56 10.76
N VAL A 19 -5.93 6.31 11.50
CA VAL A 19 -5.16 5.76 12.62
C VAL A 19 -6.07 5.25 13.75
N LEU A 20 -7.14 5.98 14.08
CA LEU A 20 -8.10 5.55 15.10
C LEU A 20 -8.88 4.30 14.67
N SER A 21 -9.27 4.18 13.40
CA SER A 21 -9.92 2.98 12.88
C SER A 21 -8.99 1.76 12.96
N MET A 22 -7.70 1.95 12.70
CA MET A 22 -6.69 0.90 12.88
C MET A 22 -6.49 0.56 14.36
N ALA A 23 -6.48 1.55 15.25
CA ALA A 23 -6.36 1.33 16.69
C ALA A 23 -7.55 0.54 17.24
N LEU A 24 -8.78 0.84 16.79
CA LEU A 24 -9.97 0.04 17.12
C LEU A 24 -9.80 -1.41 16.66
N CYS A 25 -9.33 -1.63 15.42
CA CYS A 25 -9.08 -2.98 14.91
C CYS A 25 -8.04 -3.74 15.76
N VAL A 26 -6.95 -3.07 16.19
CA VAL A 26 -5.96 -3.64 17.12
C VAL A 26 -6.63 -4.03 18.43
N SER A 27 -7.45 -3.15 19.01
CA SER A 27 -8.17 -3.47 20.25
C SER A 27 -9.04 -4.71 20.10
N VAL A 28 -9.75 -4.86 18.98
CA VAL A 28 -10.65 -6.00 18.72
C VAL A 28 -9.84 -7.29 18.49
N LEU A 29 -8.73 -7.23 17.74
CA LEU A 29 -7.80 -8.36 17.56
C LEU A 29 -7.25 -8.88 18.88
N ILE A 30 -6.76 -7.97 19.72
CA ILE A 30 -6.18 -8.29 21.02
C ILE A 30 -7.26 -8.78 21.99
N ALA A 31 -8.42 -8.13 22.04
CA ALA A 31 -9.52 -8.62 22.85
C ALA A 31 -9.93 -10.05 22.47
N SER A 32 -10.02 -10.34 21.17
CA SER A 32 -10.31 -11.70 20.66
C SER A 32 -9.23 -12.71 21.05
N GLU A 33 -7.97 -12.28 21.13
CA GLU A 33 -6.85 -13.15 21.47
C GLU A 33 -6.84 -13.53 22.95
N PHE A 34 -7.08 -12.55 23.84
CA PHE A 34 -6.99 -12.72 25.29
C PHE A 34 -8.29 -13.19 25.94
N MET A 35 -9.45 -13.02 25.29
CA MET A 35 -10.75 -13.45 25.84
C MET A 35 -10.80 -14.94 26.24
N PRO A 36 -10.25 -15.92 25.48
CA PRO A 36 -10.21 -17.33 25.90
C PRO A 36 -9.58 -17.56 27.28
N VAL A 37 -8.61 -16.73 27.71
CA VAL A 37 -7.91 -16.90 29.00
C VAL A 37 -8.91 -16.92 30.15
N SER A 38 -9.94 -16.09 30.09
CA SER A 38 -11.02 -16.02 31.09
C SER A 38 -12.15 -17.03 30.89
N LEU A 39 -12.12 -17.78 29.78
CA LEU A 39 -13.21 -18.65 29.33
C LEU A 39 -12.76 -20.10 29.10
N LEU A 40 -11.56 -20.49 29.55
CA LEU A 40 -11.03 -21.83 29.31
C LEU A 40 -11.92 -22.92 29.89
N SER A 41 -12.34 -22.79 31.16
CA SER A 41 -13.22 -23.77 31.83
C SER A 41 -14.58 -23.90 31.12
N PRO A 42 -15.34 -22.82 30.83
CA PRO A 42 -16.62 -22.97 30.13
C PRO A 42 -16.48 -23.49 28.69
N ILE A 43 -15.40 -23.15 27.97
CA ILE A 43 -15.11 -23.75 26.64
C ILE A 43 -14.84 -25.25 26.77
N ALA A 44 -14.06 -25.65 27.77
CA ALA A 44 -13.70 -27.05 28.01
C ALA A 44 -14.93 -27.89 28.37
N THR A 45 -15.77 -27.41 29.28
CA THR A 45 -17.01 -28.09 29.69
C THR A 45 -17.98 -28.23 28.53
N ASP A 46 -18.22 -27.17 27.76
CA ASP A 46 -19.20 -27.17 26.68
C ASP A 46 -18.78 -28.06 25.49
N LEU A 47 -17.49 -28.08 25.15
CA LEU A 47 -16.96 -28.93 24.07
C LEU A 47 -16.58 -30.35 24.51
N GLY A 48 -16.73 -30.68 25.81
CA GLY A 48 -16.36 -31.98 26.36
C GLY A 48 -14.86 -32.29 26.25
N ILE A 49 -14.00 -31.28 26.38
CA ILE A 49 -12.54 -31.39 26.28
C ILE A 49 -11.87 -30.99 27.61
N THR A 50 -10.58 -31.28 27.74
CA THR A 50 -9.80 -30.80 28.89
C THR A 50 -9.46 -29.32 28.74
N GLU A 51 -9.28 -28.62 29.86
CA GLU A 51 -8.80 -27.22 29.84
C GLU A 51 -7.46 -27.07 29.12
N GLY A 52 -6.57 -28.06 29.23
CA GLY A 52 -5.32 -28.07 28.48
C GLY A 52 -5.52 -28.06 26.96
N ARG A 53 -6.52 -28.78 26.44
CA ARG A 53 -6.90 -28.73 25.02
C ARG A 53 -7.56 -27.41 24.66
N ALA A 54 -8.44 -26.88 25.51
CA ALA A 54 -9.00 -25.54 25.30
C ALA A 54 -7.89 -24.47 25.24
N GLY A 55 -6.85 -24.59 26.08
CA GLY A 55 -5.68 -23.72 26.09
C GLY A 55 -4.88 -23.71 24.78
N GLN A 56 -4.91 -24.80 24.00
CA GLN A 56 -4.28 -24.85 22.67
C GLN A 56 -4.88 -23.80 21.71
N ALA A 57 -6.09 -23.29 21.96
CA ALA A 57 -6.69 -22.19 21.22
C ALA A 57 -5.78 -20.94 21.20
N ILE A 58 -5.12 -20.64 22.32
CA ILE A 58 -4.21 -19.50 22.44
C ILE A 58 -2.91 -19.79 21.68
N SER A 59 -2.36 -21.00 21.83
CA SER A 59 -1.14 -21.42 21.15
C SER A 59 -1.29 -21.43 19.62
N ILE A 60 -2.42 -21.91 19.09
CA ILE A 60 -2.69 -21.97 17.65
C ILE A 60 -2.73 -20.57 17.04
N SER A 61 -3.40 -19.61 17.68
CA SER A 61 -3.37 -18.21 17.25
C SER A 61 -1.93 -17.68 17.17
N GLY A 62 -1.14 -17.92 18.21
CA GLY A 62 0.27 -17.47 18.27
C GLY A 62 1.12 -18.04 17.14
N ILE A 63 1.01 -19.34 16.85
CA ILE A 63 1.77 -20.00 15.77
C ILE A 63 1.42 -19.37 14.41
N PHE A 64 0.12 -19.23 14.10
CA PHE A 64 -0.31 -18.66 12.84
C PHE A 64 0.03 -17.17 12.73
N ALA A 65 0.05 -16.43 13.85
CA ALA A 65 0.50 -15.04 13.87
C ALA A 65 1.97 -14.92 13.50
N VAL A 66 2.84 -15.76 14.06
CA VAL A 66 4.27 -15.78 13.71
C VAL A 66 4.43 -16.12 12.22
N VAL A 67 3.85 -17.23 11.76
CA VAL A 67 3.96 -17.66 10.35
C VAL A 67 3.49 -16.56 9.40
N THR A 68 2.34 -15.95 9.70
CA THR A 68 1.77 -14.90 8.83
C THR A 68 2.60 -13.64 8.84
N SER A 69 3.10 -13.20 10.00
CA SER A 69 3.92 -11.99 10.11
C SER A 69 5.20 -12.06 9.27
N LEU A 70 5.78 -13.26 9.13
CA LEU A 70 6.99 -13.52 8.32
C LEU A 70 6.70 -13.55 6.81
N LEU A 71 5.54 -14.08 6.39
CA LEU A 71 5.24 -14.33 4.97
C LEU A 71 4.44 -13.21 4.31
N VAL A 72 3.62 -12.47 5.07
CA VAL A 72 2.65 -11.51 4.54
C VAL A 72 3.31 -10.40 3.72
N ALA A 73 4.47 -9.90 4.14
CA ALA A 73 5.18 -8.83 3.43
C ALA A 73 5.58 -9.25 2.01
N GLY A 74 5.92 -10.53 1.81
CA GLY A 74 6.22 -11.11 0.50
C GLY A 74 4.97 -11.32 -0.35
N LEU A 75 3.95 -11.97 0.23
CA LEU A 75 2.72 -12.36 -0.47
C LEU A 75 1.87 -11.15 -0.91
N THR A 76 1.90 -10.07 -0.14
CA THR A 76 1.04 -8.90 -0.38
C THR A 76 1.75 -7.75 -1.08
N ARG A 77 3.00 -7.95 -1.53
CA ARG A 77 3.87 -6.87 -2.05
C ARG A 77 3.25 -6.08 -3.22
N ARG A 78 2.43 -6.74 -4.04
CA ARG A 78 1.78 -6.16 -5.24
C ARG A 78 0.34 -5.71 -4.99
N ILE A 79 -0.18 -5.85 -3.78
CA ILE A 79 -1.56 -5.55 -3.42
C ILE A 79 -1.59 -4.19 -2.71
N ASP A 80 -2.61 -3.38 -3.00
CA ASP A 80 -2.87 -2.13 -2.27
C ASP A 80 -2.97 -2.39 -0.77
N ARG A 81 -2.28 -1.58 0.04
CA ARG A 81 -2.19 -1.81 1.49
C ARG A 81 -3.54 -1.62 2.19
N ARG A 82 -4.43 -0.79 1.65
CA ARG A 82 -5.82 -0.65 2.12
C ARG A 82 -6.55 -2.00 2.03
N LEU A 83 -6.46 -2.67 0.89
CA LEU A 83 -7.12 -3.96 0.68
C LEU A 83 -6.56 -5.05 1.60
N VAL A 84 -5.24 -5.05 1.80
CA VAL A 84 -4.56 -6.01 2.68
C VAL A 84 -5.03 -5.84 4.13
N VAL A 85 -5.01 -4.61 4.65
CA VAL A 85 -5.39 -4.37 6.05
C VAL A 85 -6.88 -4.63 6.29
N THR A 86 -7.76 -4.21 5.38
CA THR A 86 -9.20 -4.52 5.49
C THR A 86 -9.47 -6.01 5.33
N GLY A 87 -8.67 -6.73 4.54
CA GLY A 87 -8.73 -8.19 4.42
C GLY A 87 -8.44 -8.90 5.74
N PHE A 88 -7.47 -8.42 6.52
CA PHE A 88 -7.24 -8.96 7.88
C PHE A 88 -8.38 -8.65 8.84
N THR A 89 -9.04 -7.50 8.70
CA THR A 89 -10.23 -7.19 9.50
C THR A 89 -11.44 -8.07 9.11
N VAL A 90 -11.61 -8.40 7.83
CA VAL A 90 -12.59 -9.42 7.40
C VAL A 90 -12.24 -10.79 7.99
N LEU A 91 -10.96 -11.16 8.00
CA LEU A 91 -10.49 -12.42 8.57
C LEU A 91 -10.74 -12.51 10.08
N LEU A 92 -10.58 -11.40 10.81
CA LEU A 92 -10.97 -11.25 12.21
C LEU A 92 -12.47 -11.50 12.41
N ILE A 93 -13.34 -10.90 11.60
CA ILE A 93 -14.80 -11.10 11.67
C ILE A 93 -15.15 -12.56 11.41
N ALA A 94 -14.58 -13.15 10.35
CA ALA A 94 -14.78 -14.56 9.99
C ALA A 94 -14.32 -15.49 11.12
N SER A 95 -13.18 -15.19 11.76
CA SER A 95 -12.69 -15.89 12.93
C SER A 95 -13.67 -15.79 14.11
N GLY A 96 -14.14 -14.59 14.45
CA GLY A 96 -15.08 -14.38 15.56
C GLY A 96 -16.39 -15.14 15.36
N LEU A 97 -16.92 -15.16 14.14
CA LEU A 97 -18.08 -15.97 13.76
C LEU A 97 -17.78 -17.47 13.85
N ALA A 98 -16.61 -17.91 13.37
CA ALA A 98 -16.22 -19.31 13.44
C ALA A 98 -16.11 -19.81 14.89
N VAL A 99 -15.50 -19.01 15.78
CA VAL A 99 -15.42 -19.34 17.21
C VAL A 99 -16.81 -19.36 17.85
N THR A 100 -17.64 -18.35 17.57
CA THR A 100 -19.00 -18.24 18.12
C THR A 100 -19.85 -19.48 17.78
N PHE A 101 -19.80 -19.94 16.53
CA PHE A 101 -20.61 -21.07 16.07
C PHE A 101 -19.89 -22.40 16.11
N ALA A 102 -18.75 -22.51 16.81
CA ALA A 102 -17.95 -23.73 16.81
C ALA A 102 -18.72 -24.92 17.43
N PRO A 103 -19.01 -25.98 16.65
CA PRO A 103 -19.70 -27.17 17.18
C PRO A 103 -18.74 -28.15 17.85
N ASN A 104 -17.43 -28.01 17.61
CA ASN A 104 -16.41 -28.92 18.11
C ASN A 104 -15.03 -28.25 18.19
N TYR A 105 -14.09 -28.98 18.81
CA TYR A 105 -12.71 -28.56 19.01
C TYR A 105 -11.99 -28.16 17.70
N ALA A 106 -12.16 -28.92 16.63
CA ALA A 106 -11.46 -28.64 15.37
C ALA A 106 -11.91 -27.33 14.73
N PHE A 107 -13.22 -27.04 14.77
CA PHE A 107 -13.77 -25.78 14.27
C PHE A 107 -13.32 -24.58 15.11
N LEU A 108 -13.23 -24.74 16.43
CA LEU A 108 -12.63 -23.75 17.32
C LEU A 108 -11.18 -23.46 16.90
N MET A 109 -10.36 -24.51 16.69
CA MET A 109 -8.97 -24.33 16.25
C MET A 109 -8.85 -23.64 14.90
N ALA A 110 -9.73 -23.95 13.93
CA ALA A 110 -9.77 -23.25 12.65
C ALA A 110 -10.06 -21.76 12.83
N GLY A 111 -11.05 -21.42 13.66
CA GLY A 111 -11.34 -20.03 14.04
C GLY A 111 -10.12 -19.32 14.64
N ARG A 112 -9.39 -19.99 15.54
CA ARG A 112 -8.16 -19.46 16.15
C ARG A 112 -7.01 -19.30 15.16
N ALA A 113 -6.84 -20.23 14.21
CA ALA A 113 -5.85 -20.09 13.15
C ALA A 113 -6.14 -18.86 12.27
N LEU A 114 -7.41 -18.63 11.91
CA LEU A 114 -7.84 -17.41 11.19
C LEU A 114 -7.52 -16.15 11.98
N LEU A 115 -7.77 -16.15 13.31
CA LEU A 115 -7.42 -15.02 14.17
C LEU A 115 -5.91 -14.77 14.17
N GLY A 116 -5.11 -15.83 14.34
CA GLY A 116 -3.65 -15.75 14.30
C GLY A 116 -3.15 -15.11 13.01
N MET A 117 -3.68 -15.54 11.85
CA MET A 117 -3.35 -14.92 10.57
C MET A 117 -3.73 -13.43 10.52
N ALA A 118 -4.89 -13.05 11.05
CA ALA A 118 -5.31 -11.66 11.14
C ALA A 118 -4.36 -10.83 12.02
N ILE A 119 -3.99 -11.34 13.21
CA ILE A 119 -3.06 -10.68 14.13
C ILE A 119 -1.69 -10.49 13.48
N GLY A 120 -1.08 -11.58 12.99
CA GLY A 120 0.27 -11.54 12.40
C GLY A 120 0.34 -10.65 11.15
N GLY A 121 -0.68 -10.74 10.30
CA GLY A 121 -0.80 -9.92 9.10
C GLY A 121 -0.96 -8.44 9.41
N PHE A 122 -1.83 -8.09 10.36
CA PHE A 122 -2.10 -6.71 10.74
C PHE A 122 -0.87 -6.07 11.40
N TRP A 123 -0.19 -6.76 12.34
CA TRP A 123 1.00 -6.24 13.02
C TRP A 123 2.18 -5.99 12.07
N SER A 124 2.38 -6.86 11.09
CA SER A 124 3.45 -6.71 10.09
C SER A 124 3.25 -5.46 9.20
N MET A 125 2.00 -5.05 9.00
CA MET A 125 1.63 -3.98 8.06
C MET A 125 1.29 -2.64 8.74
N SER A 126 0.88 -2.64 10.01
CA SER A 126 0.33 -1.46 10.70
C SER A 126 1.33 -0.31 10.80
N THR A 127 2.58 -0.59 11.20
CA THR A 127 3.66 0.42 11.27
C THR A 127 3.94 1.02 9.89
N ALA A 128 4.02 0.17 8.84
CA ALA A 128 4.28 0.63 7.48
C ALA A 128 3.16 1.49 6.91
N ILE A 129 1.90 1.20 7.28
CA ILE A 129 0.75 2.00 6.90
C ILE A 129 0.76 3.35 7.63
N VAL A 130 1.01 3.38 8.95
CA VAL A 130 1.08 4.64 9.71
C VAL A 130 2.15 5.57 9.14
N MET A 131 3.34 5.07 8.83
CA MET A 131 4.42 5.87 8.20
C MET A 131 4.03 6.46 6.84
N ARG A 132 3.02 5.91 6.17
CA ARG A 132 2.48 6.44 4.91
C ARG A 132 1.27 7.37 5.11
N LEU A 133 0.60 7.29 6.26
CA LEU A 133 -0.62 8.04 6.55
C LEU A 133 -0.35 9.35 7.28
N VAL A 134 0.70 9.43 8.10
CA VAL A 134 0.99 10.62 8.92
C VAL A 134 2.34 11.24 8.56
N PRO A 135 2.53 12.56 8.75
CA PRO A 135 3.82 13.20 8.53
C PRO A 135 4.86 12.63 9.50
N GLU A 136 6.13 12.66 9.12
CA GLU A 136 7.24 12.04 9.87
C GLU A 136 7.25 12.45 11.36
N GLU A 137 6.98 13.73 11.64
CA GLU A 137 6.89 14.29 13.00
C GLU A 137 5.77 13.69 13.85
N GLN A 138 4.68 13.21 13.23
CA GLN A 138 3.52 12.65 13.90
C GLN A 138 3.53 11.11 13.95
N VAL A 139 4.51 10.44 13.32
CA VAL A 139 4.63 8.98 13.35
C VAL A 139 4.67 8.42 14.78
N PRO A 140 5.44 8.97 15.74
CA PRO A 140 5.43 8.48 17.11
C PRO A 140 4.03 8.56 17.76
N LYS A 141 3.29 9.63 17.49
CA LYS A 141 1.92 9.81 18.00
C LYS A 141 0.95 8.80 17.39
N GLY A 142 1.06 8.54 16.08
CA GLY A 142 0.25 7.53 15.39
C GLY A 142 0.50 6.12 15.93
N LEU A 143 1.77 5.75 16.13
CA LEU A 143 2.14 4.47 16.73
C LEU A 143 1.70 4.37 18.19
N ALA A 144 1.76 5.47 18.96
CA ALA A 144 1.24 5.51 20.32
C ALA A 144 -0.27 5.25 20.36
N MET A 145 -1.05 5.81 19.43
CA MET A 145 -2.50 5.54 19.31
C MET A 145 -2.79 4.06 18.99
N LEU A 146 -2.03 3.44 18.09
CA LEU A 146 -2.17 2.00 17.82
C LEU A 146 -1.88 1.16 19.07
N ASN A 147 -0.79 1.47 19.78
CA ASN A 147 -0.40 0.75 21.00
C ASN A 147 -1.36 1.00 22.17
N ALA A 148 -2.00 2.17 22.24
CA ALA A 148 -3.04 2.44 23.23
C ALA A 148 -4.22 1.45 23.08
N GLY A 149 -4.60 1.10 21.85
CA GLY A 149 -5.60 0.07 21.60
C GLY A 149 -5.22 -1.30 22.18
N ASN A 150 -3.96 -1.71 21.98
CA ASN A 150 -3.41 -2.93 22.57
C ASN A 150 -3.46 -2.91 24.11
N ALA A 151 -3.02 -1.82 24.74
CA ALA A 151 -3.00 -1.69 26.20
C ALA A 151 -4.41 -1.75 26.82
N VAL A 152 -5.37 -1.03 26.21
CA VAL A 152 -6.77 -1.04 26.63
C VAL A 152 -7.33 -2.46 26.52
N ALA A 153 -7.19 -3.10 25.37
CA ALA A 153 -7.72 -4.43 25.13
C ALA A 153 -7.12 -5.49 26.07
N ALA A 154 -5.79 -5.52 26.25
CA ALA A 154 -5.13 -6.47 27.13
C ALA A 154 -5.59 -6.33 28.60
N THR A 155 -5.91 -5.10 29.03
CA THR A 155 -6.36 -4.82 30.41
C THR A 155 -7.80 -5.25 30.63
N ILE A 156 -8.70 -5.02 29.66
CA ILE A 156 -10.14 -5.24 29.85
C ILE A 156 -10.64 -6.59 29.32
N ALA A 157 -9.91 -7.25 28.42
CA ALA A 157 -10.40 -8.44 27.72
C ALA A 157 -10.72 -9.62 28.65
N ALA A 158 -9.88 -9.91 29.63
CA ALA A 158 -10.13 -11.00 30.58
C ALA A 158 -11.27 -10.67 31.58
N PRO A 159 -11.32 -9.48 32.21
CA PRO A 159 -12.47 -9.09 33.02
C PRO A 159 -13.79 -9.07 32.25
N LEU A 160 -13.81 -8.47 31.05
CA LEU A 160 -15.01 -8.44 30.20
C LEU A 160 -15.37 -9.85 29.71
N GLY A 161 -14.38 -10.66 29.33
CA GLY A 161 -14.60 -12.04 28.91
C GLY A 161 -15.27 -12.87 30.00
N SER A 162 -14.77 -12.79 31.24
CA SER A 162 -15.38 -13.45 32.40
C SER A 162 -16.82 -12.98 32.66
N LEU A 163 -17.03 -11.65 32.66
CA LEU A 163 -18.35 -11.05 32.86
C LEU A 163 -19.35 -11.50 31.80
N LEU A 164 -18.99 -11.38 30.53
CA LEU A 164 -19.83 -11.79 29.40
C LEU A 164 -20.04 -13.30 29.39
N GLY A 165 -19.03 -14.07 29.77
CA GLY A 165 -19.12 -15.53 29.93
C GLY A 165 -20.16 -15.95 30.96
N ALA A 166 -20.28 -15.21 32.06
CA ALA A 166 -21.26 -15.48 33.11
C ALA A 166 -22.72 -15.25 32.65
N TYR A 167 -22.97 -14.22 31.82
CA TYR A 167 -24.34 -13.86 31.40
C TYR A 167 -24.77 -14.44 30.06
N ALA A 168 -23.86 -14.48 29.08
CA ALA A 168 -24.14 -14.86 27.69
C ALA A 168 -23.41 -16.14 27.24
N GLY A 169 -22.65 -16.77 28.15
CA GLY A 169 -21.77 -17.89 27.82
C GLY A 169 -20.57 -17.46 26.98
N TRP A 170 -19.63 -18.38 26.79
CA TRP A 170 -18.41 -18.09 26.03
C TRP A 170 -18.71 -17.76 24.55
N ARG A 171 -19.72 -18.41 23.94
CA ARG A 171 -20.14 -18.11 22.55
C ARG A 171 -20.70 -16.68 22.42
N GLY A 172 -21.54 -16.26 23.36
CA GLY A 172 -22.08 -14.89 23.39
C GLY A 172 -20.98 -13.84 23.58
N ALA A 173 -19.97 -14.14 24.41
CA ALA A 173 -18.82 -13.25 24.60
C ALA A 173 -18.06 -13.00 23.28
N PHE A 174 -17.76 -14.05 22.50
CA PHE A 174 -17.12 -13.87 21.18
C PHE A 174 -18.04 -13.20 20.16
N PHE A 175 -19.35 -13.49 20.18
CA PHE A 175 -20.31 -12.85 19.29
C PHE A 175 -20.34 -11.33 19.46
N LEU A 176 -20.21 -10.83 20.69
CA LEU A 176 -20.18 -9.38 20.98
C LEU A 176 -18.96 -8.66 20.40
N VAL A 177 -17.89 -9.39 20.07
CA VAL A 177 -16.69 -8.83 19.42
C VAL A 177 -16.92 -8.61 17.92
N VAL A 178 -17.80 -9.40 17.30
CA VAL A 178 -18.07 -9.37 15.85
C VAL A 178 -18.61 -8.00 15.38
N PRO A 179 -19.62 -7.37 16.04
CA PRO A 179 -20.06 -6.02 15.70
C PRO A 179 -18.96 -4.96 15.78
N LEU A 180 -18.03 -5.08 16.73
CA LEU A 180 -16.88 -4.18 16.83
C LEU A 180 -15.91 -4.36 15.66
N GLY A 181 -15.74 -5.61 15.20
CA GLY A 181 -15.01 -5.91 13.96
C GLY A 181 -15.65 -5.30 12.72
N PHE A 182 -16.98 -5.38 12.59
CA PHE A 182 -17.72 -4.73 11.50
C PHE A 182 -17.60 -3.20 11.56
N LEU A 183 -17.70 -2.61 12.75
CA LEU A 183 -17.48 -1.19 12.95
C LEU A 183 -16.08 -0.78 12.51
N ALA A 184 -15.05 -1.54 12.91
CA ALA A 184 -13.67 -1.31 12.49
C ALA A 184 -13.52 -1.41 10.96
N LEU A 185 -14.12 -2.43 10.33
CA LEU A 185 -14.06 -2.63 8.89
C LEU A 185 -14.70 -1.47 8.12
N VAL A 186 -15.91 -1.05 8.51
CA VAL A 186 -16.62 0.07 7.88
C VAL A 186 -15.83 1.36 8.07
N TRP A 187 -15.35 1.62 9.29
CA TRP A 187 -14.58 2.82 9.57
C TRP A 187 -13.26 2.86 8.78
N GLN A 188 -12.52 1.75 8.74
CA GLN A 188 -11.33 1.61 7.91
C GLN A 188 -11.63 1.84 6.43
N TRP A 189 -12.73 1.27 5.91
CA TRP A 189 -13.10 1.43 4.51
C TRP A 189 -13.43 2.88 4.15
N LEU A 190 -14.03 3.62 5.08
CA LEU A 190 -14.39 5.03 4.88
C LEU A 190 -13.19 5.97 5.10
N SER A 191 -12.26 5.63 5.99
CA SER A 191 -11.16 6.53 6.39
C SER A 191 -9.81 6.24 5.73
N LEU A 192 -9.52 5.00 5.31
CA LEU A 192 -8.24 4.68 4.68
C LEU A 192 -8.25 5.09 3.19
N PRO A 193 -7.34 5.99 2.76
CA PRO A 193 -7.15 6.25 1.34
C PRO A 193 -6.56 5.01 0.63
N PRO A 194 -6.67 4.92 -0.71
CA PRO A 194 -5.91 3.94 -1.48
C PRO A 194 -4.41 4.09 -1.22
N LEU A 195 -3.74 2.97 -0.93
CA LEU A 195 -2.32 2.93 -0.60
C LEU A 195 -1.62 2.00 -1.59
N PRO A 196 -1.43 2.43 -2.84
CA PRO A 196 -0.88 1.57 -3.88
C PRO A 196 0.51 1.05 -3.52
N PRO A 197 0.94 -0.09 -4.09
CA PRO A 197 2.28 -0.65 -3.87
C PRO A 197 3.39 0.39 -4.14
N CYS A 198 4.40 0.43 -3.28
CA CYS A 198 5.55 1.33 -3.45
C CYS A 198 6.37 0.98 -4.71
N ARG A 199 7.16 1.97 -5.18
CA ARG A 199 8.05 1.92 -6.37
C ARG A 199 8.86 0.62 -6.44
N GLY A 200 9.12 0.13 -7.66
CA GLY A 200 9.89 -1.10 -7.93
C GLY A 200 9.08 -2.40 -7.95
N THR A 201 7.75 -2.31 -7.86
CA THR A 201 6.83 -3.47 -7.95
C THR A 201 6.21 -3.66 -9.33
N ARG A 202 6.25 -2.61 -10.18
CA ARG A 202 5.87 -2.70 -11.59
C ARG A 202 7.09 -3.16 -12.41
N PRO A 203 6.93 -4.15 -13.30
CA PRO A 203 8.03 -4.61 -14.13
C PRO A 203 8.52 -3.47 -15.04
N SER A 204 9.84 -3.31 -15.15
CA SER A 204 10.44 -2.43 -16.14
C SER A 204 10.15 -2.97 -17.55
N GLY A 205 9.82 -2.09 -18.48
CA GLY A 205 9.65 -2.41 -19.90
C GLY A 205 10.87 -1.98 -20.71
N LYS A 206 11.18 -2.71 -21.78
CA LYS A 206 12.08 -2.22 -22.83
C LYS A 206 11.30 -1.23 -23.71
N GLY A 207 11.91 -0.11 -24.06
CA GLY A 207 11.34 0.82 -25.04
C GLY A 207 11.10 0.13 -26.39
N PRO A 208 9.90 0.23 -26.98
CA PRO A 208 9.62 -0.33 -28.30
C PRO A 208 10.53 0.27 -29.37
N SER A 209 11.05 -0.57 -30.29
CA SER A 209 11.93 -0.12 -31.37
C SER A 209 11.29 0.90 -32.29
N ASP A 210 9.96 0.91 -32.38
CA ASP A 210 9.20 1.84 -33.23
C ASP A 210 9.24 3.28 -32.70
N TRP A 211 9.57 3.46 -31.42
CA TRP A 211 9.57 4.77 -30.73
C TRP A 211 10.95 5.17 -30.22
N PHE A 212 11.90 4.24 -30.22
CA PHE A 212 13.20 4.42 -29.61
C PHE A 212 14.31 3.87 -30.49
N THR A 213 15.36 4.67 -30.65
CA THR A 213 16.65 4.22 -31.16
C THR A 213 17.54 3.84 -29.98
N GLY A 214 18.22 2.70 -30.06
CA GLY A 214 19.12 2.21 -29.00
C GLY A 214 18.41 1.48 -27.85
N THR A 215 19.12 1.28 -26.73
CA THR A 215 18.57 0.58 -25.56
C THR A 215 17.93 1.56 -24.60
N VAL A 216 16.62 1.39 -24.37
CA VAL A 216 15.83 2.22 -23.45
C VAL A 216 15.06 1.35 -22.47
N ARG A 217 15.05 1.74 -21.20
CA ARG A 217 14.32 1.08 -20.12
C ARG A 217 13.30 2.06 -19.53
N ILE A 218 12.05 1.62 -19.42
CA ILE A 218 10.93 2.41 -18.91
C ILE A 218 10.46 1.80 -17.59
N ASP A 219 10.45 2.60 -16.53
CA ASP A 219 9.90 2.28 -15.22
C ASP A 219 8.61 3.10 -14.99
N PRO A 220 7.43 2.48 -15.08
CA PRO A 220 6.17 3.21 -14.87
C PRO A 220 6.04 3.71 -13.42
N LEU A 221 5.93 5.02 -13.21
CA LEU A 221 5.81 5.61 -11.87
C LEU A 221 4.36 5.70 -11.42
N PHE A 222 3.46 6.19 -12.27
CA PHE A 222 2.02 6.24 -12.00
C PHE A 222 1.22 6.40 -13.30
N ASN A 223 -0.05 6.02 -13.23
CA ASN A 223 -1.06 6.07 -14.29
C ASN A 223 -0.71 5.30 -15.59
N PRO A 224 -1.04 4.00 -15.67
CA PRO A 224 -1.07 3.30 -16.96
C PRO A 224 -2.34 3.63 -17.76
N PHE A 225 -3.53 3.70 -17.14
CA PHE A 225 -4.83 3.96 -17.79
C PHE A 225 -5.93 4.40 -16.79
N ASP A 226 -5.80 5.58 -16.19
CA ASP A 226 -6.85 6.26 -15.42
C ASP A 226 -7.03 7.70 -15.95
N ALA A 227 -8.27 8.12 -16.18
CA ALA A 227 -8.65 9.32 -16.93
C ALA A 227 -8.36 10.66 -16.19
N ALA A 228 -7.80 10.59 -14.98
CA ALA A 228 -7.40 11.74 -14.18
C ALA A 228 -6.00 12.27 -14.59
N ARG A 229 -5.96 12.70 -15.85
CA ARG A 229 -5.11 13.74 -16.45
C ARG A 229 -3.59 13.56 -16.48
N VAL A 230 -2.85 13.07 -15.49
CA VAL A 230 -1.35 13.03 -15.55
C VAL A 230 -0.77 11.61 -15.55
N GLN A 231 0.20 11.36 -16.43
CA GLN A 231 1.02 10.14 -16.50
C GLN A 231 2.48 10.45 -16.17
N GLY A 232 3.13 9.51 -15.48
CA GLY A 232 4.54 9.62 -15.13
C GLY A 232 5.33 8.33 -15.31
N ALA A 233 6.50 8.42 -15.93
CA ALA A 233 7.45 7.32 -16.08
C ALA A 233 8.89 7.80 -15.87
N GLN A 234 9.73 6.94 -15.29
CA GLN A 234 11.17 7.14 -15.30
C GLN A 234 11.73 6.39 -16.50
N VAL A 235 12.52 7.07 -17.33
CA VAL A 235 13.05 6.50 -18.57
C VAL A 235 14.57 6.62 -18.53
N THR A 236 15.25 5.48 -18.71
CA THR A 236 16.71 5.38 -18.78
C THR A 236 17.11 5.06 -20.22
N PHE A 237 17.99 5.89 -20.78
CA PHE A 237 18.57 5.75 -22.11
C PHE A 237 20.05 5.37 -21.95
N GLU A 238 20.46 4.27 -22.58
CA GLU A 238 21.88 3.94 -22.74
C GLU A 238 22.57 4.96 -23.68
N PRO A 239 23.92 5.07 -23.69
CA PRO A 239 24.63 5.98 -24.58
C PRO A 239 24.17 5.86 -26.03
N GLY A 240 23.90 6.99 -26.69
CA GLY A 240 23.38 7.02 -28.06
C GLY A 240 21.87 6.78 -28.20
N ALA A 241 21.17 6.32 -27.15
CA ALA A 241 19.75 6.01 -27.23
C ALA A 241 18.87 7.27 -27.12
N ARG A 242 17.81 7.34 -27.93
CA ARG A 242 16.88 8.48 -27.98
C ARG A 242 15.47 8.07 -28.40
N THR A 243 14.50 8.91 -28.09
CA THR A 243 13.16 8.80 -28.67
C THR A 243 13.17 9.08 -30.17
N ALA A 244 12.15 8.61 -30.89
CA ALA A 244 11.73 9.19 -32.15
C ALA A 244 11.22 10.63 -31.92
N TRP A 245 11.09 11.40 -33.00
CA TRP A 245 10.37 12.66 -32.93
C TRP A 245 8.92 12.39 -32.50
N HIS A 246 8.37 13.27 -31.66
CA HIS A 246 7.00 13.12 -31.18
C HIS A 246 6.42 14.45 -30.70
N THR A 247 5.10 14.46 -30.49
CA THR A 247 4.39 15.59 -29.88
C THR A 247 3.49 15.10 -28.73
N HIS A 248 3.14 16.00 -27.81
CA HIS A 248 2.22 15.73 -26.71
C HIS A 248 1.01 16.67 -26.79
N PRO A 249 -0.24 16.17 -26.68
CA PRO A 249 -1.45 16.99 -26.87
C PRO A 249 -1.64 18.07 -25.79
N LEU A 250 -1.00 17.89 -24.63
CA LEU A 250 -1.06 18.81 -23.48
C LEU A 250 0.34 19.17 -22.96
N GLY A 251 1.39 18.90 -23.75
CA GLY A 251 2.79 19.16 -23.40
C GLY A 251 3.42 18.07 -22.52
N GLN A 252 4.70 18.24 -22.23
CA GLN A 252 5.49 17.31 -21.44
C GLN A 252 6.56 18.04 -20.61
N THR A 253 6.70 17.63 -19.35
CA THR A 253 7.78 18.05 -18.46
C THR A 253 8.75 16.90 -18.25
N LEU A 254 10.04 17.16 -18.47
CA LEU A 254 11.13 16.25 -18.12
C LEU A 254 11.88 16.78 -16.90
N ILE A 255 12.20 15.90 -15.96
CA ILE A 255 13.08 16.19 -14.82
C ILE A 255 14.26 15.23 -14.91
N VAL A 256 15.46 15.75 -15.18
CA VAL A 256 16.65 14.91 -15.36
C VAL A 256 17.20 14.50 -14.00
N VAL A 257 17.40 13.20 -13.80
CA VAL A 257 17.81 12.63 -12.50
C VAL A 257 19.23 12.08 -12.50
N SER A 258 19.78 11.67 -13.65
CA SER A 258 21.16 11.19 -13.74
C SER A 258 21.70 11.28 -15.17
N GLY A 259 23.03 11.34 -15.29
CA GLY A 259 23.73 11.23 -16.57
C GLY A 259 23.83 12.51 -17.39
N ARG A 260 24.01 12.38 -18.71
CA ARG A 260 24.08 13.52 -19.65
C ARG A 260 23.19 13.22 -20.84
N GLY A 261 22.21 14.08 -21.07
CA GLY A 261 21.25 13.92 -22.16
C GLY A 261 21.34 15.02 -23.21
N ARG A 262 20.53 14.84 -24.25
CA ARG A 262 20.28 15.81 -25.31
C ARG A 262 18.78 15.93 -25.53
N VAL A 263 18.33 17.14 -25.85
CA VAL A 263 16.97 17.43 -26.29
C VAL A 263 17.00 18.34 -27.50
N GLN A 264 15.98 18.24 -28.36
CA GLN A 264 15.83 19.15 -29.48
C GLN A 264 14.35 19.36 -29.79
N ARG A 265 14.01 20.61 -30.12
CA ARG A 265 12.72 21.01 -30.70
C ARG A 265 12.87 21.12 -32.21
N GLU A 266 11.81 20.88 -32.98
CA GLU A 266 11.85 21.03 -34.42
C GLU A 266 12.29 22.45 -34.82
N GLY A 267 13.34 22.54 -35.66
CA GLY A 267 13.94 23.81 -36.08
C GLY A 267 14.75 24.54 -34.99
N GLY A 268 14.84 23.98 -33.78
CA GLY A 268 15.60 24.53 -32.66
C GLY A 268 17.03 23.97 -32.54
N PRO A 269 17.87 24.60 -31.71
CA PRO A 269 19.20 24.08 -31.42
C PRO A 269 19.14 22.77 -30.63
N LEU A 270 20.19 21.97 -30.76
CA LEU A 270 20.44 20.81 -29.91
C LEU A 270 20.92 21.30 -28.54
N GLU A 271 20.19 20.96 -27.47
CA GLU A 271 20.50 21.37 -26.11
C GLU A 271 20.96 20.18 -25.27
N GLU A 272 22.02 20.36 -24.47
CA GLU A 272 22.46 19.35 -23.52
C GLU A 272 21.77 19.54 -22.17
N ILE A 273 21.43 18.43 -21.52
CA ILE A 273 20.72 18.41 -20.24
C ILE A 273 21.44 17.54 -19.21
N ARG A 274 21.38 17.93 -17.95
CA ARG A 274 22.13 17.36 -16.80
C ARG A 274 21.21 17.17 -15.59
N PRO A 275 21.64 16.39 -14.57
CA PRO A 275 20.81 16.12 -13.41
C PRO A 275 20.42 17.41 -12.69
N GLY A 276 19.12 17.57 -12.42
CA GLY A 276 18.54 18.79 -11.86
C GLY A 276 17.85 19.69 -12.89
N ASP A 277 18.15 19.53 -14.19
CA ASP A 277 17.48 20.31 -15.24
C ASP A 277 16.02 19.89 -15.40
N VAL A 278 15.17 20.88 -15.67
CA VAL A 278 13.75 20.70 -15.96
C VAL A 278 13.45 21.24 -17.35
N VAL A 279 13.00 20.37 -18.26
CA VAL A 279 12.67 20.73 -19.64
C VAL A 279 11.17 20.71 -19.81
N TRP A 280 10.59 21.76 -20.38
CA TRP A 280 9.18 21.81 -20.77
C TRP A 280 9.05 21.87 -22.29
N PHE A 281 8.16 21.02 -22.82
CA PHE A 281 7.72 21.06 -24.21
C PHE A 281 6.25 21.44 -24.27
N ALA A 282 5.93 22.44 -25.09
CA ALA A 282 4.57 22.96 -25.20
C ALA A 282 3.61 21.95 -25.88
N PRO A 283 2.29 22.09 -25.70
CA PRO A 283 1.31 21.27 -26.41
C PRO A 283 1.50 21.31 -27.93
N GLY A 284 1.60 20.14 -28.56
CA GLY A 284 1.82 19.99 -30.00
C GLY A 284 3.23 20.32 -30.49
N GLU A 285 4.16 20.70 -29.60
CA GLU A 285 5.54 20.98 -29.97
C GLU A 285 6.26 19.68 -30.33
N LYS A 286 6.83 19.61 -31.54
CA LYS A 286 7.60 18.45 -32.00
C LYS A 286 9.00 18.47 -31.40
N HIS A 287 9.37 17.39 -30.72
CA HIS A 287 10.65 17.27 -30.04
C HIS A 287 11.14 15.82 -29.98
N TRP A 288 12.41 15.67 -29.62
CA TRP A 288 12.99 14.41 -29.18
C TRP A 288 13.91 14.64 -27.98
N HIS A 289 14.18 13.57 -27.24
CA HIS A 289 15.12 13.58 -26.14
C HIS A 289 15.81 12.21 -25.98
N GLY A 290 17.01 12.22 -25.40
CA GLY A 290 17.80 10.99 -25.24
C GLY A 290 19.11 11.19 -24.49
N ALA A 291 19.90 10.13 -24.43
CA ALA A 291 21.26 10.16 -23.90
C ALA A 291 22.23 10.87 -24.85
N SER A 292 23.33 11.38 -24.30
CA SER A 292 24.48 11.80 -25.11
C SER A 292 25.17 10.59 -25.75
N PRO A 293 26.09 10.80 -26.72
CA PRO A 293 26.75 9.69 -27.41
C PRO A 293 27.53 8.75 -26.49
N GLU A 294 28.18 9.27 -25.44
CA GLU A 294 29.04 8.46 -24.55
C GLU A 294 28.45 8.21 -23.15
N THR A 295 27.35 8.83 -22.77
CA THR A 295 26.86 8.79 -21.38
C THR A 295 25.37 8.50 -21.34
N ALA A 296 24.98 7.47 -20.58
CA ALA A 296 23.59 7.18 -20.31
C ALA A 296 22.89 8.37 -19.63
N MET A 297 21.58 8.47 -19.74
CA MET A 297 20.79 9.50 -19.07
C MET A 297 19.48 8.90 -18.55
N THR A 298 19.05 9.36 -17.37
CA THR A 298 17.72 9.05 -16.84
C THR A 298 16.98 10.33 -16.54
N HIS A 299 15.71 10.38 -16.94
CA HIS A 299 14.78 11.44 -16.57
C HIS A 299 13.45 10.85 -16.08
N ILE A 300 12.69 11.69 -15.40
CA ILE A 300 11.26 11.48 -15.14
C ILE A 300 10.50 12.26 -16.20
N ALA A 301 9.64 11.60 -16.96
CA ALA A 301 8.70 12.23 -17.88
C ALA A 301 7.33 12.37 -17.21
N LEU A 302 6.73 13.53 -17.34
CA LEU A 302 5.38 13.86 -16.89
C LEU A 302 4.61 14.43 -18.08
N GLN A 303 3.47 13.83 -18.43
CA GLN A 303 2.60 14.32 -19.49
C GLN A 303 1.13 14.12 -19.15
N GLU A 304 0.24 14.90 -19.79
CA GLU A 304 -1.19 14.75 -19.58
C GLU A 304 -1.90 13.91 -20.66
N VAL A 305 -2.99 13.24 -20.27
CA VAL A 305 -3.83 12.40 -21.14
C VAL A 305 -4.99 13.25 -21.69
N LYS A 306 -5.13 13.29 -23.02
CA LYS A 306 -6.30 13.86 -23.71
C LYS A 306 -6.93 12.81 -24.61
N ASP A 307 -8.22 12.53 -24.41
CA ASP A 307 -8.98 11.56 -25.20
C ASP A 307 -8.32 10.16 -25.28
N GLY A 308 -7.70 9.71 -24.19
CA GLY A 308 -6.98 8.44 -24.11
C GLY A 308 -5.61 8.43 -24.80
N LYS A 309 -5.17 9.56 -25.36
CA LYS A 309 -3.89 9.73 -26.03
C LYS A 309 -2.95 10.59 -25.20
N VAL A 310 -1.68 10.18 -25.14
CA VAL A 310 -0.62 10.90 -24.40
C VAL A 310 0.49 11.38 -25.30
N VAL A 311 0.69 10.77 -26.47
CA VAL A 311 1.82 11.04 -27.36
C VAL A 311 1.44 10.70 -28.80
N ASP A 312 1.98 11.48 -29.73
CA ASP A 312 1.89 11.26 -31.17
C ASP A 312 3.31 11.02 -31.68
N TRP A 313 3.63 9.74 -31.92
CA TRP A 313 4.93 9.32 -32.44
C TRP A 313 5.06 9.63 -33.94
N LEU A 314 6.23 10.08 -34.34
CA LEU A 314 6.58 10.46 -35.71
C LEU A 314 7.82 9.66 -36.17
N GLU A 315 8.61 10.22 -37.09
CA GLU A 315 9.81 9.59 -37.62
C GLU A 315 10.95 9.48 -36.60
N HIS A 316 11.84 8.50 -36.81
CA HIS A 316 13.07 8.41 -36.04
C HIS A 316 14.00 9.61 -36.29
N VAL A 317 14.73 10.01 -35.24
CA VAL A 317 15.73 11.08 -35.30
C VAL A 317 16.89 10.63 -36.18
N SER A 318 17.16 11.40 -37.24
CA SER A 318 18.28 11.14 -38.14
C SER A 318 19.63 11.34 -37.44
N ASP A 319 20.70 10.75 -37.95
CA ASP A 319 22.04 10.96 -37.36
C ASP A 319 22.49 12.43 -37.45
N ALA A 320 22.05 13.14 -38.50
CA ALA A 320 22.28 14.57 -38.66
C ALA A 320 21.59 15.39 -37.56
N ASP A 321 20.32 15.09 -37.25
CA ASP A 321 19.57 15.76 -36.17
C ASP A 321 20.14 15.40 -34.79
N TYR A 322 20.60 14.15 -34.62
CA TYR A 322 21.22 13.70 -33.39
C TYR A 322 22.58 14.38 -33.11
N GLY A 323 23.22 14.91 -34.16
CA GLY A 323 24.56 15.50 -34.09
C GLY A 323 25.63 14.44 -33.87
N ALA A 324 25.56 13.34 -34.63
CA ALA A 324 26.57 12.29 -34.73
C ALA A 324 27.29 12.31 -36.08
#